data_AF-A0A7C3DT24-F1
#
_entry.id   AF-A0A7C3DT24-F1
#
_cell.length_a   1.000
_cell.length_b   1.000
_cell.length_c   1.000
_cell.angle_alpha   90.00
_cell.angle_beta   90.00
_cell.angle_gamma   90.00
#
_symmetry.space_group_name_H-M   'P 1'
#
loop_
_entity.id
_entity.type
_entity.pdbx_description
1 polymer ?
#
loop_
_entity_poly.entity_id
_entity_poly.type
_entity_poly.pdbx_seq_one_letter_code
_entity_poly.pdbx_strand_id
1 'polypeptide(L)'
;MKRAHRIILVVLVAAMLPLASFSQCKNFAKKICKMELLPYVHDGIYNATVLSEGETAELYKTFYSGQEYRISICGDQALPPVHFQVLDAERNILYDNKKNKYSPSWDFKLQSSQQLIISIQVQTSDELSDQIL
;
A
#
# COMPACT_ATOMS: atom_id res chain seq x y z
N MET A 1 -27.88 21.57 44.84
CA MET A 1 -27.67 22.21 43.52
C MET A 1 -26.20 22.37 43.12
N LYS A 2 -25.33 22.92 43.98
CA LYS A 2 -23.89 23.16 43.65
C LYS A 2 -23.08 21.89 43.34
N ARG A 3 -23.36 20.76 44.00
CA ARG A 3 -22.71 19.45 43.71
C ARG A 3 -23.14 18.87 42.37
N ALA A 4 -24.42 18.97 42.01
CA ALA A 4 -24.94 18.53 40.73
C ALA A 4 -24.35 19.35 39.56
N HIS A 5 -24.22 20.67 39.73
CA HIS A 5 -23.53 21.51 38.74
C HIS A 5 -22.06 21.13 38.55
N ARG A 6 -21.33 20.79 39.62
CA ARG A 6 -19.94 20.31 39.51
C ARG A 6 -19.85 18.99 38.75
N ILE A 7 -20.78 18.07 38.97
CA ILE A 7 -20.82 16.79 38.24
C ILE A 7 -21.14 17.01 36.76
N ILE A 8 -22.12 17.86 36.45
CA ILE A 8 -22.47 18.22 35.07
C ILE A 8 -21.27 18.83 34.34
N LEU A 9 -20.53 19.72 35.01
CA LEU A 9 -19.37 20.39 34.43
C LEU A 9 -18.22 19.41 34.14
N VAL A 10 -18.00 18.42 35.00
CA VAL A 10 -17.00 17.37 34.79
C VAL A 10 -17.37 16.46 33.61
N VAL A 11 -18.64 16.10 33.47
CA VAL A 11 -19.12 15.29 32.32
C VAL A 11 -18.98 16.05 30.99
N LEU A 12 -19.27 17.35 31.00
CA LEU A 12 -19.12 18.21 29.82
C LEU A 12 -17.67 18.35 29.35
N VAL A 13 -16.72 18.44 30.29
CA VAL A 13 -15.29 18.50 29.98
C VAL A 13 -14.77 17.15 29.46
N ALA A 14 -15.22 16.03 30.05
CA ALA A 14 -14.84 14.69 29.59
C ALA A 14 -15.38 14.37 28.18
N ALA A 15 -16.53 14.92 27.79
CA ALA A 15 -17.12 14.75 26.46
C ALA A 15 -16.38 15.52 25.35
N MET A 16 -15.50 16.47 25.70
CA MET A 16 -14.69 17.24 24.74
C MET A 16 -13.33 16.60 24.43
N LEU A 17 -12.99 15.44 25.00
CA LEU A 17 -11.78 14.71 24.64
C LEU A 17 -11.95 14.12 23.23
N PRO A 18 -11.23 14.62 22.21
CA PRO A 18 -11.28 13.99 20.91
C PRO A 18 -10.61 12.63 21.03
N LEU A 19 -11.37 11.57 20.77
CA LEU A 19 -10.80 10.25 20.52
C LEU A 19 -9.94 10.39 19.26
N ALA A 20 -8.62 10.42 19.43
CA ALA A 20 -7.67 10.32 18.33
C ALA A 20 -7.91 8.98 17.62
N SER A 21 -8.76 9.01 16.60
CA SER A 21 -9.12 7.84 15.82
C SER A 21 -7.97 7.49 14.88
N PHE A 22 -7.48 6.26 14.97
CA PHE A 22 -6.38 5.71 14.18
C PHE A 22 -6.77 5.41 12.71
N SER A 23 -7.38 6.35 11.99
CA SER A 23 -7.75 6.15 10.58
C SER A 23 -6.60 6.43 9.58
N GLN A 24 -5.37 6.57 10.05
CA GLN A 24 -4.28 7.24 9.31
C GLN A 24 -3.76 6.43 8.10
N CYS A 25 -3.81 5.09 8.12
CA CYS A 25 -3.23 4.29 7.03
C CYS A 25 -4.06 4.34 5.73
N LYS A 26 -5.40 4.45 5.80
CA LYS A 26 -6.25 4.57 4.60
C LYS A 26 -6.08 5.92 3.89
N ASN A 27 -5.74 6.97 4.64
CA ASN A 27 -5.52 8.29 4.07
C ASN A 27 -4.15 8.41 3.38
N PHE A 28 -3.14 7.67 3.83
CA PHE A 28 -1.82 7.64 3.20
C PHE A 28 -1.87 7.12 1.76
N ALA A 29 -2.34 5.88 1.55
CA ALA A 29 -2.45 5.29 0.22
C ALA A 29 -3.37 6.11 -0.71
N LYS A 30 -4.48 6.63 -0.16
CA LYS A 30 -5.41 7.50 -0.90
C LYS A 30 -4.83 8.86 -1.29
N LYS A 31 -3.82 9.37 -0.57
CA LYS A 31 -3.21 10.67 -0.86
C LYS A 31 -2.00 10.55 -1.77
N ILE A 32 -1.18 9.53 -1.59
CA ILE A 32 0.08 9.36 -2.32
C ILE A 32 -0.13 8.55 -3.61
N CYS A 33 -0.68 7.35 -3.52
CA CYS A 33 -0.84 6.48 -4.69
C CYS A 33 -1.99 6.86 -5.61
N LYS A 34 -2.93 7.70 -5.17
CA LYS A 34 -4.10 8.03 -5.99
C LYS A 34 -3.73 8.73 -7.30
N MET A 35 -2.67 9.54 -7.30
CA MET A 35 -2.23 10.22 -8.52
C MET A 35 -1.58 9.25 -9.52
N GLU A 36 -0.84 8.26 -9.03
CA GLU A 36 -0.19 7.22 -9.84
C GLU A 36 -1.20 6.35 -10.61
N LEU A 37 -2.44 6.28 -10.12
CA LEU A 37 -3.49 5.47 -10.73
C LEU A 37 -4.18 6.16 -11.91
N LEU A 38 -3.96 7.45 -12.15
CA LEU A 38 -4.58 8.13 -13.29
C LEU A 38 -4.05 7.58 -14.63
N PRO A 39 -4.91 7.39 -15.65
CA PRO A 39 -6.34 7.71 -15.71
C PRO A 39 -7.28 6.54 -15.32
N TYR A 40 -6.78 5.46 -14.73
CA TYR A 40 -7.57 4.28 -14.38
C TYR A 40 -8.56 4.54 -13.23
N VAL A 41 -9.63 3.75 -13.20
CA VAL A 41 -10.60 3.72 -12.10
C VAL A 41 -10.12 2.74 -11.05
N HIS A 42 -9.87 3.22 -9.84
CA HIS A 42 -9.49 2.37 -8.71
C HIS A 42 -10.64 1.45 -8.29
N ASP A 43 -10.32 0.21 -7.90
CA ASP A 43 -11.30 -0.85 -7.55
C ASP A 43 -12.03 -0.64 -6.20
N GLY A 44 -11.71 0.45 -5.51
CA GLY A 44 -12.29 0.82 -4.21
C GLY A 44 -11.60 0.17 -3.00
N ILE A 45 -10.62 -0.72 -3.20
CA ILE A 45 -9.94 -1.46 -2.14
C ILE A 45 -8.47 -1.07 -2.07
N TYR A 46 -8.13 -0.14 -1.18
CA TYR A 46 -6.74 0.21 -0.89
C TYR A 46 -6.13 -0.87 0.02
N ASN A 47 -5.13 -1.59 -0.50
CA ASN A 47 -4.34 -2.54 0.28
C ASN A 47 -3.12 -1.82 0.86
N ALA A 48 -2.90 -1.94 2.16
CA ALA A 48 -1.77 -1.33 2.85
C ALA A 48 -1.27 -2.28 3.93
N THR A 49 0.05 -2.34 4.09
CA THR A 49 0.74 -3.09 5.14
C THR A 49 1.92 -2.25 5.66
N VAL A 50 2.42 -2.58 6.84
CA VAL A 50 3.63 -1.98 7.41
C VAL A 50 4.75 -2.99 7.20
N LEU A 51 5.86 -2.55 6.60
CA LEU A 51 7.06 -3.34 6.37
C LEU A 51 8.27 -2.54 6.86
N SER A 52 9.15 -3.25 7.55
CA SER A 52 10.48 -2.80 7.94
C SER A 52 11.49 -3.17 6.84
N GLU A 53 12.69 -2.60 6.92
CA GLU A 53 13.78 -2.93 6.01
C GLU A 53 14.09 -4.45 6.01
N GLY A 54 14.16 -5.05 4.82
CA GLY A 54 14.34 -6.50 4.65
C GLY A 54 13.06 -7.34 4.80
N GLU A 55 11.93 -6.76 5.19
CA GLU A 55 10.66 -7.48 5.29
C GLU A 55 9.95 -7.59 3.92
N THR A 56 9.20 -8.68 3.77
CA THR A 56 8.45 -9.02 2.55
C THR A 56 6.98 -9.27 2.87
N ALA A 57 6.09 -8.89 1.96
CA ALA A 57 4.68 -9.29 1.98
C ALA A 57 4.22 -9.77 0.60
N GLU A 58 3.25 -10.69 0.60
CA GLU A 58 2.57 -11.13 -0.61
C GLU A 58 1.08 -10.76 -0.54
N LEU A 59 0.56 -10.21 -1.63
CA LEU A 59 -0.87 -9.95 -1.83
C LEU A 59 -1.39 -10.80 -2.98
N TYR A 60 -2.47 -11.52 -2.73
CA TYR A 60 -3.14 -12.36 -3.71
C TYR A 60 -4.35 -11.63 -4.27
N LYS A 61 -4.37 -11.38 -5.58
CA LYS A 61 -5.44 -10.60 -6.23
C LYS A 61 -5.88 -11.25 -7.52
N THR A 62 -7.20 -11.40 -7.68
CA THR A 62 -7.80 -11.88 -8.92
C THR A 62 -7.96 -10.74 -9.92
N PHE A 63 -7.51 -10.98 -11.13
CA PHE A 63 -7.63 -10.09 -12.28
C PHE A 63 -8.41 -10.79 -13.37
N TYR A 64 -9.28 -10.06 -14.05
CA TYR A 64 -10.17 -10.59 -15.08
C TYR A 64 -9.72 -10.21 -16.49
N SER A 65 -9.84 -11.12 -17.46
CA SER A 65 -9.51 -10.85 -18.85
C SER A 65 -10.38 -9.74 -19.46
N GLY A 66 -9.89 -9.14 -20.55
CA GLY A 66 -10.60 -8.08 -21.28
C GLY A 66 -10.49 -6.69 -20.65
N GLN A 67 -9.72 -6.53 -19.58
CA GLN A 67 -9.48 -5.26 -18.88
C GLN A 67 -7.99 -4.91 -18.89
N GLU A 68 -7.69 -3.61 -18.89
CA GLU A 68 -6.35 -3.07 -18.69
C GLU A 68 -6.22 -2.67 -17.21
N TYR A 69 -5.15 -3.12 -16.57
CA TYR A 69 -4.89 -2.88 -15.16
C TYR A 69 -3.58 -2.12 -14.98
N ARG A 70 -3.55 -1.31 -13.92
CA ARG A 70 -2.33 -0.75 -13.35
C ARG A 70 -2.19 -1.24 -11.92
N ILE A 71 -1.03 -1.79 -11.58
CA ILE A 71 -0.59 -1.92 -10.18
C ILE A 71 0.33 -0.74 -9.89
N SER A 72 0.11 -0.07 -8.77
CA SER A 72 1.02 0.96 -8.25
C SER A 72 1.28 0.71 -6.77
N ILE A 73 2.55 0.69 -6.39
CA ILE A 73 3.02 0.48 -5.02
C ILE A 73 3.76 1.75 -4.59
N CYS A 74 3.33 2.35 -3.49
CA CYS A 74 3.99 3.51 -2.91
C CYS A 74 4.39 3.22 -1.47
N GLY A 75 5.64 3.52 -1.15
CA GLY A 75 6.17 3.54 0.21
C GLY A 75 6.19 4.94 0.80
N ASP A 76 6.53 5.02 2.10
CA ASP A 76 6.94 6.28 2.73
C ASP A 76 8.24 6.79 2.09
N GLN A 77 8.43 8.12 2.02
CA GLN A 77 9.65 8.71 1.44
C GLN A 77 10.92 8.39 2.24
N ALA A 78 10.79 8.01 3.50
CA ALA A 78 11.91 7.57 4.33
C ALA A 78 12.35 6.13 4.03
N LEU A 79 11.57 5.34 3.28
CA LEU A 79 11.95 3.98 2.93
C LEU A 79 12.91 3.94 1.74
N PRO A 80 13.83 2.95 1.70
CA PRO A 80 14.59 2.65 0.49
C PRO A 80 13.65 2.20 -0.65
N PRO A 81 14.15 2.13 -1.89
CA PRO A 81 13.35 1.69 -3.03
C PRO A 81 12.60 0.38 -2.76
N VAL A 82 11.31 0.37 -3.07
CA VAL A 82 10.47 -0.82 -2.91
C VAL A 82 10.63 -1.71 -4.13
N HIS A 83 11.11 -2.92 -3.91
CA HIS A 83 11.12 -3.97 -4.92
C HIS A 83 9.75 -4.66 -4.94
N PHE A 84 9.18 -4.82 -6.12
CA PHE A 84 8.01 -5.67 -6.26
C PHE A 84 8.05 -6.53 -7.52
N GLN A 85 7.47 -7.70 -7.37
CA GLN A 85 7.31 -8.68 -8.43
C GLN A 85 5.83 -9.06 -8.54
N VAL A 86 5.39 -9.29 -9.78
CA VAL A 86 4.08 -9.90 -10.04
C VAL A 86 4.30 -11.28 -10.59
N LEU A 87 3.70 -12.27 -9.96
CA LEU A 87 3.84 -13.68 -10.29
C LEU A 87 2.48 -14.30 -10.63
N ASP A 88 2.49 -15.34 -11.46
CA ASP A 88 1.33 -16.21 -11.66
C ASP A 88 1.16 -17.21 -10.49
N ALA A 89 0.15 -18.07 -10.58
CA ALA A 89 -0.15 -19.08 -9.56
C ALA A 89 0.97 -20.13 -9.41
N GLU A 90 1.77 -20.36 -10.45
CA GLU A 90 2.93 -21.25 -10.46
C GLU A 90 4.22 -20.55 -9.99
N ARG A 91 4.12 -19.28 -9.56
CA ARG A 91 5.24 -18.42 -9.13
C ARG A 91 6.24 -18.11 -10.25
N ASN A 92 5.82 -18.15 -11.52
CA ASN A 92 6.62 -17.57 -12.59
C ASN A 92 6.56 -16.04 -12.50
N ILE A 93 7.71 -15.38 -12.63
CA ILE A 93 7.79 -13.92 -12.59
C ILE A 93 7.25 -13.36 -13.92
N LEU A 94 6.10 -12.71 -13.85
CA LEU A 94 5.50 -11.99 -14.98
C LEU A 94 6.07 -10.57 -15.10
N TYR A 95 6.41 -9.96 -13.96
CA TYR A 95 6.98 -8.63 -13.89
C TYR A 95 7.91 -8.47 -12.69
N ASP A 96 8.95 -7.67 -12.86
CA ASP A 96 9.93 -7.32 -11.82
C ASP A 96 10.35 -5.86 -11.99
N ASN A 97 9.99 -4.99 -11.03
CA ASN A 97 10.25 -3.56 -11.16
C ASN A 97 11.73 -3.20 -11.03
N LYS A 98 12.57 -4.06 -10.45
CA LYS A 98 14.03 -3.85 -10.34
C LYS A 98 14.67 -3.74 -11.72
N LYS A 99 14.16 -4.48 -12.70
CA LYS A 99 14.58 -4.40 -14.12
C LYS A 99 14.19 -3.08 -14.79
N ASN A 100 13.27 -2.33 -14.17
CA ASN A 100 12.69 -1.10 -14.68
C ASN A 100 12.99 0.10 -13.76
N LYS A 101 14.21 0.15 -13.20
CA LYS A 101 14.68 1.24 -12.32
C LYS A 101 13.76 1.48 -11.12
N TYR A 102 13.21 0.41 -10.54
CA TYR A 102 12.27 0.46 -9.42
C TYR A 102 11.05 1.34 -9.71
N SER A 103 10.52 1.27 -10.94
CA SER A 103 9.25 1.91 -11.30
C SER A 103 8.18 1.57 -10.26
N PRO A 104 7.42 2.54 -9.73
CA PRO A 104 6.38 2.27 -8.73
C PRO A 104 5.14 1.63 -9.34
N SER A 105 5.00 1.68 -10.67
CA SER A 105 3.79 1.30 -11.38
C SER A 105 4.08 0.37 -12.56
N TRP A 106 3.13 -0.53 -12.84
CA TRP A 106 3.15 -1.43 -13.99
C TRP A 106 1.75 -1.60 -14.58
N ASP A 107 1.66 -1.44 -15.91
CA ASP A 107 0.43 -1.58 -16.68
C ASP A 107 0.44 -2.89 -17.47
N PHE A 108 -0.67 -3.62 -17.42
CA PHE A 108 -0.77 -4.93 -18.05
C PHE A 108 -2.21 -5.30 -18.43
N LYS A 109 -2.31 -6.32 -19.29
CA LYS A 109 -3.56 -6.94 -19.71
C LYS A 109 -3.37 -8.45 -19.72
N LEU A 110 -4.33 -9.17 -19.15
CA LEU A 110 -4.29 -10.63 -19.10
C LEU A 110 -5.12 -11.24 -20.23
N GLN A 111 -4.61 -12.34 -20.79
CA GLN A 111 -5.30 -13.14 -21.80
C GLN A 111 -6.48 -13.91 -21.18
N SER A 112 -6.31 -14.40 -19.96
CA SER A 112 -7.32 -15.14 -19.18
C SER A 112 -7.42 -14.58 -17.76
N SER A 113 -8.63 -14.68 -17.19
CA SER A 113 -8.87 -14.34 -15.78
C SER A 113 -8.11 -15.30 -14.87
N GLN A 114 -7.35 -14.76 -13.93
CA GLN A 114 -6.49 -15.55 -13.03
C GLN A 114 -6.17 -14.76 -11.75
N GLN A 115 -5.69 -15.48 -10.73
CA GLN A 115 -5.12 -14.86 -9.55
C GLN A 115 -3.62 -14.63 -9.76
N LEU A 116 -3.17 -13.43 -9.45
CA LEU A 116 -1.76 -13.07 -9.43
C LEU A 116 -1.29 -12.87 -7.99
N ILE A 117 0.00 -13.10 -7.78
CA ILE A 117 0.71 -12.87 -6.52
C ILE A 117 1.53 -11.60 -6.69
N ILE A 118 1.30 -10.61 -5.85
CA ILE A 118 2.07 -9.37 -5.81
C ILE A 118 2.99 -9.45 -4.61
N SER A 119 4.27 -9.75 -4.86
CA SER A 119 5.32 -9.81 -3.84
C SER A 119 5.98 -8.44 -3.70
N ILE A 120 6.12 -7.96 -2.47
CA ILE A 120 6.65 -6.63 -2.15
C ILE A 120 7.74 -6.81 -1.10
N GLN A 121 8.93 -6.25 -1.35
CA GLN A 121 10.05 -6.27 -0.43
C GLN A 121 10.64 -4.86 -0.27
N VAL A 122 10.85 -4.45 0.98
CA VAL A 122 11.64 -3.24 1.27
C VAL A 122 13.12 -3.63 1.23
N GLN A 123 13.86 -3.11 0.26
CA GLN A 123 15.28 -3.46 0.08
C GLN A 123 16.11 -3.05 1.29
N THR A 124 17.15 -3.82 1.59
CA THR A 124 18.15 -3.39 2.58
C THR A 124 19.18 -2.46 1.97
N SER A 125 19.82 -1.67 2.82
CA SER A 125 20.92 -0.78 2.46
C SER A 125 22.09 -1.54 1.80
N ASP A 126 22.36 -2.76 2.26
CA ASP A 126 23.41 -3.64 1.73
C ASP A 126 23.04 -4.15 0.32
N GLU A 127 21.81 -4.61 0.12
CA GLU A 127 21.32 -5.10 -1.19
C GLU A 127 21.33 -4.02 -2.28
N LEU A 128 21.18 -2.75 -1.89
CA LEU A 128 21.25 -1.62 -2.79
C LEU A 128 22.70 -1.32 -3.21
N SER A 129 23.66 -1.50 -2.30
CA SER A 129 25.08 -1.24 -2.55
C SER A 129 25.68 -2.26 -3.53
N ASP A 130 25.29 -3.53 -3.43
CA ASP A 130 25.74 -4.61 -4.31
C ASP A 130 25.24 -4.47 -5.76
N GLN A 131 24.20 -3.66 -6.00
CA GLN A 131 23.65 -3.41 -7.34
C GLN A 131 24.30 -2.24 -8.07
N ILE A 132 25.07 -1.42 -7.36
CA ILE A 132 25.76 -0.23 -7.91
C ILE A 132 27.22 -0.58 -8.30
N LEU A 133 27.73 -1.71 -7.82
CA LEU A 133 29.01 -2.32 -8.21
C LEU A 133 28.86 -3.24 -9.43
#